data_AF-A0A2E9AIF0-F1
#
_entry.id   AF-A0A2E9AIF0-F1
#
_cell.length_a   1.000
_cell.length_b   1.000
_cell.length_c   1.000
_cell.angle_alpha   90.00
_cell.angle_beta   90.00
_cell.angle_gamma   90.00
#
_symmetry.space_group_name_H-M   'P 1'
#
loop_
_entity.id
_entity.type
_entity.pdbx_description
1 polymer ?
#
loop_
_entity_poly.entity_id
_entity_poly.type
_entity_poly.pdbx_seq_one_letter_code
_entity_poly.pdbx_strand_id
1 'polypeptide(L)' 'LLEIVSSLESDYDPVWGSLVKQTIKRVYPSFNESYYGFKSFTDLLQSAEKNGQITLEYDAERGNYKVAVS' A
#
# COMPACT_ATOMS: atom_id res chain seq x y z
N LEU A 1 5.46 0.50 -5.99
CA LEU A 1 4.67 0.87 -4.78
C LEU A 1 4.64 2.38 -4.63
N LEU A 2 5.77 3.04 -4.38
CA LEU A 2 5.89 4.49 -4.25
C LEU A 2 5.16 5.28 -5.34
N GLU A 3 5.42 4.98 -6.62
CA GLU A 3 4.77 5.64 -7.75
C GLU A 3 3.24 5.53 -7.71
N ILE A 4 2.72 4.35 -7.34
CA ILE A 4 1.27 4.12 -7.21
C ILE A 4 0.70 4.92 -6.04
N VAL A 5 1.38 4.95 -4.88
CA VAL A 5 0.91 5.70 -3.71
C VAL A 5 0.89 7.20 -4.02
N SER A 6 1.98 7.74 -4.58
CA SER A 6 2.09 9.15 -4.96
C SER A 6 1.06 9.55 -6.02
N SER A 7 0.80 8.68 -7.01
CA SER A 7 -0.27 8.92 -7.99
C SER A 7 -1.65 8.93 -7.33
N LEU A 8 -1.91 8.05 -6.35
CA LEU A 8 -3.21 7.99 -5.68
C LEU A 8 -3.43 9.19 -4.74
N GLU A 9 -2.40 9.72 -4.10
CA GLU A 9 -2.50 10.91 -3.23
C GLU A 9 -2.99 12.17 -3.98
N SER A 10 -2.80 12.22 -5.31
CA SER A 10 -3.30 13.34 -6.12
C SER A 10 -4.82 13.34 -6.26
N ASP A 11 -5.46 12.17 -6.17
CA ASP A 11 -6.90 11.98 -6.38
C ASP A 11 -7.66 11.59 -5.09
N TYR A 12 -6.94 11.11 -4.07
CA TYR A 12 -7.52 10.54 -2.85
C TYR A 12 -6.76 11.01 -1.60
N ASP A 13 -7.48 11.56 -0.63
CA ASP A 13 -6.99 11.85 0.71
C ASP A 13 -8.05 11.43 1.75
N PRO A 14 -7.81 10.41 2.59
CA PRO A 14 -6.60 9.59 2.67
C PRO A 14 -6.55 8.46 1.62
N VAL A 15 -5.34 8.04 1.24
CA VAL A 15 -5.12 6.83 0.44
C VAL A 15 -5.20 5.59 1.33
N TRP A 16 -6.05 4.64 0.95
CA TRP A 16 -6.23 3.39 1.70
C TRP A 16 -5.39 2.24 1.13
N GLY A 17 -4.84 1.38 1.99
CA GLY A 17 -4.05 0.22 1.59
C GLY A 17 -4.82 -0.73 0.66
N SER A 18 -6.13 -0.87 0.84
CA SER A 18 -6.99 -1.61 -0.08
C SER A 18 -7.02 -1.02 -1.50
N LEU A 19 -7.05 0.32 -1.62
CA LEU A 19 -7.01 1.01 -2.91
C LEU A 19 -5.64 0.84 -3.56
N VAL A 20 -4.56 0.96 -2.79
CA VAL A 20 -3.19 0.68 -3.27
C VAL A 20 -3.10 -0.75 -3.81
N LYS A 21 -3.63 -1.73 -3.08
CA LYS A 21 -3.66 -3.14 -3.49
C LYS A 21 -4.42 -3.33 -4.81
N GLN A 22 -5.58 -2.71 -4.93
CA GLN A 22 -6.40 -2.79 -6.15
C GLN A 22 -5.67 -2.19 -7.35
N THR A 23 -5.06 -1.02 -7.17
CA THR A 23 -4.30 -0.34 -8.23
C THR A 23 -3.08 -1.14 -8.64
N ILE A 24 -2.32 -1.72 -7.70
CA ILE A 24 -1.20 -2.62 -8.01
C ILE A 24 -1.68 -3.80 -8.87
N LYS A 25 -2.79 -4.44 -8.53
CA LYS A 25 -3.33 -5.56 -9.34
C LYS A 25 -3.80 -5.12 -10.73
N ARG A 26 -4.26 -3.87 -10.88
CA ARG A 26 -4.66 -3.32 -12.18
C ARG A 26 -3.45 -3.02 -13.08
N VAL A 27 -2.40 -2.44 -12.51
CA VAL A 27 -1.17 -2.09 -13.24
C VAL A 27 -0.30 -3.33 -13.48
N TYR A 28 -0.22 -4.21 -12.49
CA TYR A 28 0.60 -5.42 -12.49
C TYR A 28 -0.28 -6.64 -12.15
N PRO A 29 -1.03 -7.20 -13.11
CA PRO A 29 -1.95 -8.32 -12.85
C PRO A 29 -1.23 -9.61 -12.40
N SER A 30 0.05 -9.77 -12.72
CA SER A 30 0.89 -10.88 -12.24
C SER A 30 1.42 -10.65 -10.82
N PHE A 31 1.12 -9.52 -10.18
CA PHE A 31 1.56 -9.23 -8.83
C PHE A 31 0.98 -10.27 -7.85
N ASN A 32 1.89 -10.91 -7.11
CA ASN A 32 1.56 -11.83 -6.03
C ASN A 32 2.52 -11.56 -4.87
N GLU A 33 2.00 -11.39 -3.67
CA GLU A 33 2.77 -11.07 -2.47
C GLU A 33 3.85 -12.14 -2.19
N SER A 34 3.53 -13.41 -2.42
CA SER A 34 4.45 -14.53 -2.25
C SER A 34 5.63 -14.47 -3.22
N TYR A 35 5.46 -13.91 -4.41
CA TYR A 35 6.54 -13.74 -5.39
C TYR A 35 7.62 -12.79 -4.85
N TYR A 36 7.22 -11.81 -4.03
CA TYR A 36 8.12 -10.86 -3.37
C TYR A 36 8.52 -11.32 -1.96
N GLY A 37 8.20 -12.55 -1.56
CA GLY A 37 8.55 -13.11 -0.24
C GLY A 37 7.69 -12.62 0.92
N PHE A 38 6.56 -11.95 0.65
CA PHE A 38 5.64 -11.46 1.68
C PHE A 38 4.51 -12.46 1.94
N LYS A 39 4.14 -12.65 3.20
CA LYS A 39 3.03 -13.56 3.57
C LYS A 39 1.66 -12.91 3.35
N SER A 40 1.61 -11.58 3.35
CA SER A 40 0.41 -10.78 3.11
C SER A 40 0.75 -9.43 2.48
N PHE A 41 -0.26 -8.75 1.95
CA PHE A 41 -0.10 -7.38 1.43
C PHE A 41 0.28 -6.40 2.54
N THR A 42 -0.22 -6.63 3.75
CA THR A 42 0.14 -5.85 4.93
C THR A 42 1.63 -5.96 5.23
N ASP A 43 2.24 -7.14 5.09
CA ASP A 43 3.69 -7.30 5.31
C ASP A 43 4.51 -6.51 4.28
N LEU A 44 4.04 -6.44 3.03
CA LEU A 44 4.67 -5.62 2.00
C LEU A 44 4.62 -4.14 2.38
N LEU A 45 3.46 -3.65 2.81
CA LEU A 45 3.31 -2.26 3.26
C LEU A 45 4.23 -1.98 4.44
N GLN A 46 4.21 -2.83 5.48
CA GLN A 46 5.05 -2.66 6.67
C GLN A 46 6.54 -2.69 6.32
N SER A 47 6.94 -3.50 5.35
CA SER A 47 8.32 -3.51 4.86
C SER A 47 8.69 -2.19 4.17
N ALA A 48 7.78 -1.60 3.39
CA ALA A 48 8.03 -0.31 2.77
C ALA A 48 8.08 0.83 3.80
N GLU A 49 7.26 0.78 4.84
CA GLU A 49 7.33 1.70 5.98
C GLU A 49 8.65 1.57 6.75
N LYS A 50 9.08 0.34 7.06
CA LYS A 50 10.39 0.10 7.70
C LYS A 50 11.57 0.63 6.89
N ASN A 51 11.43 0.68 5.57
CA ASN A 51 12.42 1.25 4.67
C ASN A 51 12.31 2.78 4.54
N GLY A 52 11.38 3.44 5.25
CA GLY A 52 11.17 4.89 5.23
C GLY A 52 10.61 5.41 3.90
N GLN A 53 9.91 4.55 3.14
CA GLN A 53 9.35 4.92 1.84
C GLN A 53 7.92 5.46 1.96
N ILE A 54 7.17 4.94 2.94
CA ILE A 54 5.77 5.28 3.18
C ILE A 54 5.51 5.35 4.69
N THR A 55 4.46 6.04 5.09
CA THR A 55 3.91 5.98 6.45
C THR A 55 2.63 5.17 6.46
N LEU A 56 2.42 4.34 7.49
CA LEU A 56 1.19 3.58 7.69
C LEU A 56 0.51 4.00 8.99
N GLU A 57 -0.78 4.28 8.89
CA GLU A 57 -1.63 4.51 10.06
C GLU A 57 -2.77 3.49 10.04
N TYR A 58 -2.86 2.64 11.05
CA TYR A 58 -3.96 1.68 11.17
C TYR A 58 -5.22 2.37 11.70
N ASP A 59 -6.28 2.32 10.90
CA ASP A 59 -7.61 2.78 11.27
C ASP A 59 -8.42 1.59 11.79
N ALA A 60 -8.61 1.54 13.10
CA ALA A 60 -9.30 0.45 13.78
C ALA A 60 -10.81 0.43 13.51
N GLU A 61 -11.43 1.59 13.23
CA GLU A 61 -12.86 1.68 12.92
C GLU A 61 -13.16 1.07 11.55
N ARG A 62 -12.25 1.26 10.59
CA ARG A 62 -12.36 0.73 9.22
C ARG A 62 -11.67 -0.61 9.01
N GLY A 63 -10.82 -1.04 9.94
CA GLY A 63 -10.01 -2.25 9.82
C GLY A 63 -9.04 -2.18 8.63
N ASN A 64 -8.46 -1.01 8.37
CA ASN A 64 -7.64 -0.76 7.18
C ASN A 64 -6.46 0.18 7.49
N TYR A 65 -5.48 0.24 6.59
CA TYR A 65 -4.34 1.16 6.72
C TYR A 65 -4.53 2.38 5.84
N LYS A 66 -4.33 3.57 6.40
CA LYS A 66 -4.00 4.76 5.63
C LYS A 66 -2.53 4.66 5.23
N VAL A 67 -2.25 5.01 4.00
CA VAL A 67 -0.92 4.95 3.40
C VAL A 67 -0.59 6.34 2.87
N ALA A 68 0.58 6.86 3.18
CA ALA A 68 1.08 8.09 2.59
C ALA A 68 2.57 7.97 2.26
N VAL A 69 3.07 8.77 1.34
CA VAL A 69 4.53 8.85 1.07
C VAL A 69 5.22 9.55 2.26
N SER A 70 6.37 9.02 2.69
CA SER A 70 7.20 9.61 3.75
C SER A 70 7.90 10.90 3.35
#